data_AF-V2XX08-F1
#
_entry.id   AF-V2XX08-F1
#
_cell.length_a   1.000
_cell.length_b   1.000
_cell.length_c   1.000
_cell.angle_alpha   90.00
_cell.angle_beta   90.00
_cell.angle_gamma   90.00
#
_symmetry.space_group_name_H-M   'P 1'
#
loop_
_entity.id
_entity.type
_entity.pdbx_description
1 polymer ?
#
loop_
_entity_poly.entity_id
_entity_poly.type
_entity_poly.pdbx_seq_one_letter_code
_entity_poly.pdbx_strand_id
1 'polypeptide(L)'
;MENAIYIVFSATPTGMGKLIRGATRNRYNHVSLSLSRDIHKMYTFARLHRTIPLYGGFVVESILRYQSFAGTARVKICRVEVPEPQFTYLRNYLDRLWNEREEYIYNTPAALASLVHLRPAISKAHTCVTFVQNVLSRYLLAGVTEGDSPTVRSLERRLTPYVIYEGPAPAASGEWGEDAYPAQTTTRYAVYTTARHFGRLAKRVLGGIA
;
A
#
# COMPACT_ATOMS: atom_id res chain seq x y z
N MET A 1 -23.66 -10.23 -10.08
CA MET A 1 -22.66 -10.11 -9.01
C MET A 1 -21.65 -9.07 -9.46
N GLU A 2 -21.42 -8.00 -8.68
CA GLU A 2 -20.47 -6.95 -9.06
C GLU A 2 -19.06 -7.31 -8.56
N ASN A 3 -18.33 -8.08 -9.35
CA ASN A 3 -16.93 -8.40 -9.04
C ASN A 3 -16.06 -7.22 -9.40
N ALA A 4 -15.67 -6.45 -8.40
CA ALA A 4 -14.81 -5.30 -8.57
C ALA A 4 -13.80 -5.22 -7.44
N ILE A 5 -12.64 -4.69 -7.77
CA ILE A 5 -11.67 -4.23 -6.77
C ILE A 5 -11.72 -2.70 -6.71
N TYR A 6 -11.36 -2.19 -5.53
CA TYR A 6 -11.39 -0.77 -5.24
C TYR A 6 -9.97 -0.30 -4.95
N ILE A 7 -9.44 0.55 -5.82
CA ILE A 7 -8.11 1.14 -5.64
C ILE A 7 -8.28 2.49 -4.94
N VAL A 8 -7.68 2.62 -3.76
CA VAL A 8 -7.85 3.79 -2.89
C VAL A 8 -6.54 4.55 -2.84
N PHE A 9 -6.51 5.74 -3.42
CA PHE A 9 -5.42 6.68 -3.28
C PHE A 9 -5.66 7.57 -2.06
N SER A 10 -4.66 7.73 -1.20
CA SER A 10 -4.81 8.43 0.07
C SER A 10 -3.76 9.52 0.27
N ALA A 11 -4.22 10.71 0.66
CA ALA A 11 -3.38 11.82 1.09
C ALA A 11 -3.14 11.70 2.60
N THR A 12 -2.28 10.76 3.01
CA THR A 12 -2.07 10.44 4.43
C THR A 12 -1.76 11.69 5.26
N PRO A 13 -2.48 11.95 6.37
CA PRO A 13 -2.39 13.20 7.11
C PRO A 13 -1.17 13.27 8.05
N THR A 14 -0.07 12.59 7.72
CA THR A 14 1.13 12.52 8.58
C THR A 14 2.27 13.39 8.04
N GLY A 15 3.26 13.71 8.90
CA GLY A 15 4.43 14.49 8.49
C GLY A 15 5.18 13.88 7.31
N MET A 16 5.43 12.56 7.35
CA MET A 16 6.01 11.82 6.22
C MET A 16 5.13 11.88 4.97
N GLY A 17 3.81 11.75 5.13
CA GLY A 17 2.86 11.91 4.03
C GLY A 17 2.96 13.28 3.36
N LYS A 18 3.02 14.36 4.16
CA LYS A 18 3.21 15.74 3.66
C LYS A 18 4.51 15.88 2.88
N LEU A 19 5.62 15.35 3.40
CA LEU A 19 6.93 15.38 2.75
C LEU A 19 6.91 14.68 1.38
N ILE A 20 6.37 13.46 1.32
CA ILE A 20 6.29 12.69 0.06
C ILE A 20 5.45 13.42 -0.98
N ARG A 21 4.30 14.01 -0.59
CA ARG A 21 3.48 14.80 -1.50
C ARG A 21 4.20 16.03 -2.05
N GLY A 22 4.98 16.71 -1.20
CA GLY A 22 5.80 17.85 -1.62
C GLY A 22 6.86 17.44 -2.65
N ALA A 23 7.64 16.40 -2.34
CA ALA A 23 8.72 15.91 -3.20
C ALA A 23 8.20 15.34 -4.54
N THR A 24 7.11 14.58 -4.50
CA THR A 24 6.50 14.01 -5.72
C THR A 24 5.62 15.00 -6.48
N ARG A 25 5.33 16.16 -5.89
CA ARG A 25 4.34 17.14 -6.36
C ARG A 25 3.00 16.45 -6.71
N ASN A 26 2.60 15.44 -5.93
CA ASN A 26 1.36 14.70 -6.15
C ASN A 26 0.41 14.83 -4.96
N ARG A 27 -0.89 14.89 -5.24
CA ARG A 27 -1.91 15.03 -4.18
C ARG A 27 -1.98 13.80 -3.28
N TYR A 28 -1.74 12.62 -3.84
CA TYR A 28 -1.80 11.36 -3.11
C TYR A 28 -0.40 10.76 -3.00
N ASN A 29 -0.10 10.18 -1.84
CA ASN A 29 1.21 9.59 -1.55
C ASN A 29 1.15 8.11 -1.18
N HIS A 30 -0.05 7.54 -1.16
CA HIS A 30 -0.28 6.16 -0.75
C HIS A 30 -1.41 5.56 -1.56
N VAL A 31 -1.35 4.25 -1.79
CA VAL A 31 -2.36 3.51 -2.52
C VAL A 31 -2.61 2.15 -1.86
N SER A 32 -3.88 1.75 -1.79
CA SER A 32 -4.30 0.46 -1.24
C SER A 32 -5.35 -0.18 -2.15
N LEU A 33 -5.56 -1.48 -1.99
CA LEU A 33 -6.54 -2.28 -2.74
C LEU A 33 -7.57 -2.87 -1.78
N SER A 34 -8.86 -2.71 -2.06
CA SER A 34 -9.93 -3.40 -1.34
C SER A 34 -10.71 -4.33 -2.27
N LEU A 35 -11.23 -5.42 -1.71
CA LEU A 35 -12.18 -6.32 -2.38
C LEU A 35 -13.64 -5.91 -2.13
N SER A 36 -13.89 -4.91 -1.28
CA SER A 36 -15.24 -4.45 -0.94
C SER A 36 -15.41 -2.96 -1.23
N ARG A 37 -16.63 -2.57 -1.60
CA ARG A 37 -17.03 -1.18 -1.87
C ARG A 37 -16.94 -0.30 -0.63
N ASP A 38 -17.16 -0.87 0.53
CA ASP A 38 -17.12 -0.18 1.83
C ASP A 38 -15.70 0.22 2.25
N ILE A 39 -14.67 -0.30 1.56
CA ILE A 39 -13.24 -0.08 1.81
C ILE A 39 -12.83 -0.25 3.28
N HIS A 40 -13.57 -1.03 4.07
CA HIS A 40 -13.23 -1.29 5.48
C HIS A 40 -11.94 -2.10 5.59
N LYS A 41 -11.71 -3.01 4.64
CA LYS A 41 -10.52 -3.85 4.54
C LYS A 41 -9.69 -3.47 3.32
N MET A 42 -8.50 -2.91 3.52
CA MET A 42 -7.61 -2.49 2.43
C MET A 42 -6.24 -3.16 2.52
N TYR A 43 -5.87 -3.94 1.52
CA TYR A 43 -4.56 -4.58 1.40
C TYR A 43 -3.54 -3.61 0.80
N THR A 44 -2.35 -3.55 1.41
CA THR A 44 -1.24 -2.76 0.86
C THR A 44 0.10 -3.15 1.48
N PHE A 45 1.18 -2.58 0.95
CA PHE A 45 2.46 -2.52 1.64
C PHE A 45 2.59 -1.16 2.32
N ALA A 46 2.64 -1.15 3.65
CA ALA A 46 2.77 0.06 4.45
C ALA A 46 3.48 -0.22 5.78
N ARG A 47 3.67 0.83 6.58
CA ARG A 47 4.13 0.68 7.96
C ARG A 47 3.12 -0.11 8.80
N LEU A 48 3.64 -0.99 9.65
CA LEU A 48 2.83 -1.84 10.54
C LEU A 48 2.30 -1.05 11.73
N HIS A 49 3.13 -0.21 12.35
CA HIS A 49 2.77 0.54 13.54
C HIS A 49 2.97 2.04 13.34
N ARG A 50 2.09 2.85 13.95
CA ARG A 50 2.19 4.32 13.88
C ARG A 50 3.51 4.85 14.45
N THR A 51 3.98 4.24 15.54
CA THR A 51 5.17 4.64 16.32
C THR A 51 6.49 4.18 15.68
N ILE A 52 6.46 3.30 14.68
CA ILE A 52 7.67 2.70 14.07
C ILE A 52 7.67 3.01 12.56
N PRO A 53 8.12 4.21 12.13
CA PRO A 53 7.93 4.69 10.77
C PRO A 53 8.69 3.89 9.70
N LEU A 54 9.81 3.25 10.07
CA LEU A 54 10.68 2.52 9.14
C LEU A 54 10.45 0.99 9.17
N TYR A 55 9.42 0.52 9.87
CA TYR A 55 9.04 -0.88 9.91
C TYR A 55 7.73 -1.09 9.16
N GLY A 56 7.82 -1.76 8.01
CA GLY A 56 6.69 -2.00 7.13
C GLY A 56 6.72 -3.36 6.44
N GLY A 57 5.58 -3.76 5.91
CA GLY A 57 5.35 -5.05 5.26
C GLY A 57 3.97 -5.08 4.62
N PHE A 58 3.51 -6.28 4.28
CA PHE A 58 2.14 -6.48 3.82
C PHE A 58 1.17 -6.35 5.00
N VAL A 59 0.17 -5.48 4.86
CA VAL A 59 -0.79 -5.16 5.92
C VAL A 59 -2.21 -5.09 5.38
N VAL A 60 -3.16 -5.26 6.29
CA VAL A 60 -4.56 -4.88 6.11
C VAL A 60 -4.77 -3.56 6.87
N GLU A 61 -5.06 -2.50 6.13
CA GLU A 61 -5.36 -1.18 6.66
C GLU A 61 -6.85 -1.02 6.91
N SER A 62 -7.18 -0.46 8.08
CA SER A 62 -8.51 0.08 8.34
C SER A 62 -8.62 1.50 7.79
N ILE A 63 -9.80 1.86 7.32
CA ILE A 63 -10.14 3.23 6.94
C ILE A 63 -9.92 4.24 8.08
N LEU A 64 -9.94 3.78 9.34
CA LEU A 64 -9.68 4.59 10.52
C LEU A 64 -8.28 5.22 10.55
N ARG A 65 -7.28 4.62 9.86
CA ARG A 65 -5.95 5.25 9.67
C ARG A 65 -6.04 6.63 9.03
N TYR A 66 -7.08 6.85 8.23
CA TYR A 66 -7.33 8.05 7.44
C TYR A 66 -8.30 9.02 8.10
N GLN A 67 -8.73 8.74 9.34
CA GLN A 67 -9.69 9.56 10.08
C GLN A 67 -9.20 9.96 11.47
N SER A 68 -8.50 9.05 12.16
CA SER A 68 -8.37 9.13 13.62
C SER A 68 -7.22 10.03 14.11
N PHE A 69 -6.02 9.87 13.56
CA PHE A 69 -4.81 10.36 14.25
C PHE A 69 -4.35 11.77 13.88
N ALA A 70 -4.69 12.25 12.69
CA ALA A 70 -4.25 13.56 12.20
C ALA A 70 -5.34 14.27 11.37
N GLY A 71 -6.59 13.91 11.65
CA GLY A 71 -7.77 14.38 10.92
C GLY A 71 -8.10 13.55 9.69
N THR A 72 -9.19 13.94 9.03
CA THR A 72 -9.73 13.24 7.86
C THR A 72 -8.86 13.48 6.63
N ALA A 73 -8.27 12.41 6.12
CA ALA A 73 -7.49 12.41 4.88
C ALA A 73 -8.41 12.64 3.67
N ARG A 74 -7.87 13.21 2.59
CA ARG A 74 -8.52 13.13 1.28
C ARG A 74 -8.17 11.81 0.61
N VAL A 75 -9.17 11.17 0.00
CA VAL A 75 -9.05 9.93 -0.75
C VAL A 75 -9.61 10.08 -2.17
N LYS A 76 -9.15 9.21 -3.07
CA LYS A 76 -9.73 8.99 -4.41
C LYS A 76 -9.90 7.49 -4.59
N ILE A 77 -11.10 7.06 -4.92
CA ILE A 77 -11.48 5.65 -5.03
C ILE A 77 -11.80 5.35 -6.48
N CYS A 78 -11.13 4.34 -7.02
CA CYS A 78 -11.37 3.81 -8.36
C CYS A 78 -12.01 2.43 -8.25
N ARG A 79 -13.06 2.16 -9.04
CA ARG A 79 -13.68 0.83 -9.16
C ARG A 79 -13.21 0.18 -10.44
N VAL A 80 -12.55 -0.96 -10.33
CA VAL A 80 -12.07 -1.73 -11.48
C VAL A 80 -12.82 -3.06 -11.51
N GLU A 81 -13.56 -3.29 -12.58
CA GLU A 81 -14.28 -4.55 -12.79
C GLU A 81 -13.31 -5.69 -13.04
N VAL A 82 -13.65 -6.87 -12.51
CA VAL A 82 -12.82 -8.07 -12.58
C VAL A 82 -13.70 -9.25 -13.01
N PRO A 83 -13.34 -9.96 -14.10
CA PRO A 83 -14.02 -11.19 -14.47
C PRO A 83 -14.04 -12.24 -13.33
N GLU A 84 -15.14 -12.97 -13.16
CA GLU A 84 -15.35 -13.95 -12.07
C GLU A 84 -14.14 -14.87 -11.78
N PRO A 85 -13.54 -15.56 -12.77
CA PRO A 85 -12.39 -16.42 -12.51
C PRO A 85 -11.18 -15.62 -11.97
N GLN A 86 -10.94 -14.42 -12.53
CA GLN A 86 -9.85 -13.56 -12.10
C GLN A 86 -10.06 -13.00 -10.70
N PHE A 87 -11.29 -12.67 -10.33
CA PHE A 87 -11.61 -12.18 -8.99
C PHE A 87 -11.31 -13.23 -7.92
N THR A 88 -11.68 -14.49 -8.19
CA THR A 88 -11.33 -15.62 -7.32
C THR A 88 -9.82 -15.83 -7.22
N TYR A 89 -9.09 -15.78 -8.34
CA TYR A 89 -7.62 -15.90 -8.32
C TYR A 89 -6.94 -14.75 -7.58
N LEU A 90 -7.45 -13.53 -7.71
CA LEU A 90 -6.94 -12.34 -7.03
C LEU A 90 -7.16 -12.46 -5.52
N ARG A 91 -8.36 -12.85 -5.08
CA ARG A 91 -8.65 -13.11 -3.66
C ARG A 91 -7.69 -14.15 -3.08
N ASN A 92 -7.55 -15.30 -3.74
CA ASN A 92 -6.64 -16.36 -3.29
C ASN A 92 -5.17 -15.91 -3.24
N TYR A 93 -4.77 -15.00 -4.13
CA TYR A 93 -3.43 -14.40 -4.10
C TYR A 93 -3.24 -13.48 -2.89
N LEU A 94 -4.23 -12.64 -2.56
CA LEU A 94 -4.18 -11.80 -1.36
C LEU A 94 -4.19 -12.63 -0.07
N ASP A 95 -4.96 -13.71 -0.02
CA ASP A 95 -4.99 -14.63 1.12
C ASP A 95 -3.64 -15.32 1.30
N ARG A 96 -3.00 -15.74 0.21
CA ARG A 96 -1.63 -16.28 0.26
C ARG A 96 -0.64 -15.24 0.76
N LEU A 97 -0.67 -14.02 0.22
CA LEU A 97 0.18 -12.93 0.70
C LEU A 97 -0.05 -12.65 2.19
N TRP A 98 -1.28 -12.75 2.67
CA TRP A 98 -1.61 -12.57 4.08
C TRP A 98 -1.03 -13.68 4.95
N ASN A 99 -1.17 -14.94 4.53
CA ASN A 99 -0.65 -16.10 5.25
C ASN A 99 0.89 -16.11 5.27
N GLU A 100 1.52 -15.69 4.18
CA GLU A 100 2.97 -15.60 4.02
C GLU A 100 3.52 -14.20 4.37
N ARG A 101 2.73 -13.30 4.98
CA ARG A 101 3.05 -11.87 5.11
C ARG A 101 4.39 -11.58 5.76
N GLU A 102 4.85 -12.44 6.67
CA GLU A 102 6.15 -12.28 7.32
C GLU A 102 7.31 -12.40 6.31
N GLU A 103 7.13 -13.09 5.20
CA GLU A 103 8.12 -13.20 4.13
C GLU A 103 8.23 -11.94 3.28
N TYR A 104 7.18 -11.11 3.22
CA TYR A 104 7.14 -9.92 2.39
C TYR A 104 7.37 -8.66 3.23
N ILE A 105 8.32 -7.82 2.82
CA ILE A 105 8.70 -6.61 3.59
C ILE A 105 8.49 -5.34 2.77
N TYR A 106 8.37 -4.21 3.45
CA TYR A 106 8.30 -2.92 2.78
C TYR A 106 9.66 -2.55 2.16
N ASN A 107 9.66 -2.16 0.89
CA ASN A 107 10.88 -1.73 0.20
C ASN A 107 11.20 -0.26 0.55
N THR A 108 11.73 -0.05 1.76
CA THR A 108 12.12 1.26 2.29
C THR A 108 13.14 1.99 1.40
N PRO A 109 14.20 1.31 0.87
CA PRO A 109 15.13 1.94 -0.07
C PRO A 109 14.43 2.47 -1.32
N ALA A 110 13.54 1.69 -1.96
CA ALA A 110 12.78 2.15 -3.12
C ALA A 110 11.85 3.32 -2.79
N ALA A 111 11.19 3.30 -1.62
CA ALA A 111 10.33 4.41 -1.21
C ALA A 111 11.12 5.71 -1.05
N LEU A 112 12.30 5.68 -0.39
CA LEU A 112 13.16 6.85 -0.21
C LEU A 112 13.80 7.30 -1.52
N ALA A 113 14.35 6.36 -2.29
CA ALA A 113 15.03 6.63 -3.55
C ALA A 113 14.05 7.12 -4.65
N SER A 114 12.76 6.79 -4.55
CA SER A 114 11.74 7.25 -5.50
C SER A 114 11.59 8.76 -5.53
N LEU A 115 11.96 9.45 -4.44
CA LEU A 115 11.97 10.91 -4.33
C LEU A 115 13.02 11.55 -5.25
N VAL A 116 14.05 10.80 -5.63
CA VAL A 116 15.10 11.18 -6.58
C VAL A 116 15.07 10.29 -7.83
N HIS A 117 13.89 9.76 -8.17
CA HIS A 117 13.62 8.95 -9.36
C HIS A 117 14.32 7.58 -9.44
N LEU A 118 14.96 7.09 -8.37
CA LEU A 118 15.59 5.76 -8.30
C LEU A 118 14.66 4.73 -7.64
N ARG A 119 14.63 3.49 -8.14
CA ARG A 119 13.70 2.44 -7.64
C ARG A 119 14.33 1.04 -7.64
N PRO A 120 15.23 0.75 -6.69
CA PRO A 120 15.81 -0.58 -6.57
C PRO A 120 14.75 -1.64 -6.33
N ALA A 121 14.72 -2.67 -7.18
CA ALA A 121 13.92 -3.86 -6.95
C ALA A 121 14.65 -4.77 -5.95
N ILE A 122 13.95 -5.20 -4.91
CA ILE A 122 14.46 -6.14 -3.91
C ILE A 122 13.46 -7.30 -3.82
N SER A 123 13.96 -8.53 -3.88
CA SER A 123 13.11 -9.73 -3.85
C SER A 123 12.16 -9.74 -2.65
N LYS A 124 10.90 -10.13 -2.86
CA LYS A 124 9.82 -10.13 -1.86
C LYS A 124 9.68 -8.81 -1.09
N ALA A 125 10.03 -7.68 -1.71
CA ALA A 125 9.90 -6.37 -1.09
C ALA A 125 9.18 -5.40 -2.02
N HIS A 126 8.08 -4.83 -1.53
CA HIS A 126 7.22 -3.95 -2.32
C HIS A 126 6.96 -2.63 -1.58
N THR A 127 6.73 -1.58 -2.36
CA THR A 127 6.05 -0.35 -1.91
C THR A 127 4.55 -0.48 -2.16
N CYS A 128 3.74 0.43 -1.61
CA CYS A 128 2.30 0.46 -1.84
C CYS A 128 1.94 0.48 -3.33
N VAL A 129 2.61 1.31 -4.13
CA VAL A 129 2.31 1.46 -5.55
C VAL A 129 2.77 0.28 -6.40
N THR A 130 3.98 -0.23 -6.16
CA THR A 130 4.47 -1.42 -6.87
C THR A 130 3.59 -2.63 -6.59
N PHE A 131 3.06 -2.76 -5.37
CA PHE A 131 2.13 -3.84 -5.04
C PHE A 131 0.84 -3.74 -5.86
N VAL A 132 0.16 -2.58 -5.84
CA VAL A 132 -1.10 -2.41 -6.57
C VAL A 132 -0.91 -2.55 -8.08
N GLN A 133 0.17 -1.99 -8.63
CA GLN A 133 0.48 -2.17 -10.06
C GLN A 133 0.77 -3.62 -10.42
N ASN A 134 1.53 -4.35 -9.60
CA ASN A 134 1.79 -5.76 -9.84
C ASN A 134 0.49 -6.56 -9.85
N VAL A 135 -0.46 -6.28 -8.95
CA VAL A 135 -1.79 -6.90 -8.98
C VAL A 135 -2.52 -6.57 -10.28
N LEU A 136 -2.64 -5.28 -10.63
CA LEU A 136 -3.36 -4.88 -11.83
C LEU A 136 -2.74 -5.45 -13.11
N SER A 137 -1.42 -5.43 -13.24
CA SER A 137 -0.70 -6.00 -14.38
C SER A 137 -0.85 -7.52 -14.45
N ARG A 138 -0.70 -8.23 -13.32
CA ARG A 138 -0.79 -9.70 -13.27
C ARG A 138 -2.16 -10.23 -13.71
N TYR A 139 -3.22 -9.49 -13.41
CA TYR A 139 -4.59 -9.85 -13.77
C TYR A 139 -5.11 -9.09 -15.01
N LEU A 140 -4.24 -8.38 -15.73
CA LEU A 140 -4.56 -7.63 -16.96
C LEU A 140 -5.70 -6.61 -16.77
N LEU A 141 -5.72 -5.95 -15.62
CA LEU A 141 -6.76 -5.02 -15.21
C LEU A 141 -6.40 -3.57 -15.54
N ALA A 142 -7.39 -2.81 -16.00
CA ALA A 142 -7.29 -1.38 -16.28
C ALA A 142 -6.16 -0.95 -17.24
N GLY A 143 -5.67 -1.88 -18.07
CA GLY A 143 -4.58 -1.64 -19.02
C GLY A 143 -3.24 -1.29 -18.36
N VAL A 144 -3.05 -1.64 -17.08
CA VAL A 144 -1.77 -1.50 -16.39
C VAL A 144 -0.82 -2.59 -16.87
N THR A 145 0.43 -2.24 -17.13
CA THR A 145 1.47 -3.18 -17.56
C THR A 145 2.72 -3.06 -16.68
N GLU A 146 3.58 -4.08 -16.70
CA GLU A 146 4.86 -4.07 -15.95
C GLU A 146 5.79 -2.93 -16.37
N GLY A 147 5.64 -2.41 -17.60
CA GLY A 147 6.40 -1.27 -18.12
C GLY A 147 5.92 0.10 -17.62
N ASP A 148 4.75 0.20 -16.98
CA ASP A 148 4.25 1.46 -16.47
C ASP A 148 5.14 1.98 -15.32
N SER A 149 5.50 3.26 -15.35
CA SER A 149 6.30 3.87 -14.29
C SER A 149 5.63 3.67 -12.92
N PRO A 150 6.31 3.03 -11.94
CA PRO A 150 5.70 2.73 -10.66
C PRO A 150 5.62 3.91 -9.70
N THR A 151 4.80 4.91 -10.06
CA THR A 151 4.50 6.09 -9.24
C THR A 151 3.02 6.18 -8.97
N VAL A 152 2.69 6.74 -7.80
CA VAL A 152 1.30 7.03 -7.43
C VAL A 152 0.65 7.91 -8.52
N ARG A 153 1.37 8.92 -9.01
CA ARG A 153 0.89 9.81 -10.09
C ARG A 153 0.57 9.05 -11.39
N SER A 154 1.46 8.17 -11.84
CA SER A 154 1.25 7.42 -13.10
C SER A 154 0.05 6.48 -12.98
N LEU A 155 -0.05 5.77 -11.86
CA LEU A 155 -1.17 4.88 -11.58
C LEU A 155 -2.49 5.66 -11.43
N GLU A 156 -2.48 6.79 -10.72
CA GLU A 156 -3.64 7.68 -10.57
C GLU A 156 -4.15 8.19 -11.93
N ARG A 157 -3.24 8.60 -12.82
CA ARG A 157 -3.59 9.02 -14.18
C ARG A 157 -4.17 7.86 -14.99
N ARG A 158 -3.58 6.66 -14.91
CA ARG A 158 -4.08 5.46 -15.59
C ARG A 158 -5.49 5.10 -15.14
N LEU A 159 -5.77 5.23 -13.84
CA LEU A 159 -7.06 4.87 -13.25
C LEU A 159 -8.10 6.00 -13.25
N THR A 160 -7.82 7.14 -13.90
CA THR A 160 -8.75 8.27 -13.99
C THR A 160 -10.13 7.89 -14.55
N PRO A 161 -10.26 7.05 -15.60
CA PRO A 161 -11.57 6.61 -16.12
C PRO A 161 -12.38 5.76 -15.13
N TYR A 162 -11.75 5.24 -14.08
CA TYR A 162 -12.34 4.30 -13.11
C TYR A 162 -12.74 5.00 -11.80
N VAL A 163 -12.54 6.31 -11.68
CA VAL A 163 -12.83 7.07 -10.44
C VAL A 163 -14.33 7.08 -10.18
N ILE A 164 -14.71 6.65 -8.97
CA ILE A 164 -16.11 6.68 -8.48
C ILE A 164 -16.31 7.63 -7.31
N TYR A 165 -15.23 8.10 -6.68
CA TYR A 165 -15.28 9.03 -5.55
C TYR A 165 -13.95 9.79 -5.39
N GLU A 166 -14.02 11.09 -5.09
CA GLU A 166 -12.88 11.88 -4.61
C GLU A 166 -13.36 12.87 -3.54
N GLY A 167 -12.81 12.77 -2.33
CA GLY A 167 -13.30 13.55 -1.19
C GLY A 167 -12.61 13.19 0.12
N PRO A 168 -13.14 13.64 1.27
CA PRO A 168 -12.71 13.16 2.58
C PRO A 168 -12.87 11.63 2.73
N ALA A 169 -12.06 10.98 3.55
CA ALA A 169 -12.19 9.54 3.81
C ALA A 169 -13.61 9.22 4.36
N PRO A 170 -14.38 8.30 3.72
CA PRO A 170 -15.73 7.95 4.13
C PRO A 170 -15.81 7.51 5.60
N ALA A 171 -16.85 7.97 6.32
CA ALA A 171 -17.10 7.59 7.70
C ALA A 171 -17.16 6.06 7.87
N ALA A 172 -16.62 5.56 8.98
CA ALA A 172 -16.64 4.14 9.30
C ALA A 172 -16.90 3.91 10.78
N SER A 173 -17.33 2.69 11.12
CA SER A 173 -17.40 2.24 12.51
C SER A 173 -16.01 2.30 13.16
N GLY A 174 -15.99 2.49 14.48
CA GLY A 174 -14.75 2.65 15.27
C GLY A 174 -13.90 1.38 15.42
N GLU A 175 -14.07 0.37 14.57
CA GLU A 175 -13.37 -0.91 14.65
C GLU A 175 -12.15 -0.95 13.71
N TRP A 176 -11.00 -1.33 14.26
CA TRP A 176 -9.73 -1.41 13.52
C TRP A 176 -9.55 -2.74 12.77
N GLY A 177 -10.36 -3.76 13.05
CA GLY A 177 -10.26 -5.08 12.43
C GLY A 177 -8.86 -5.69 12.58
N GLU A 178 -8.28 -6.14 11.47
CA GLU A 178 -6.94 -6.76 11.41
C GLU A 178 -5.78 -5.75 11.40
N ASP A 179 -6.06 -4.45 11.49
CA ASP A 179 -5.05 -3.40 11.41
C ASP A 179 -4.33 -3.17 12.75
N ALA A 180 -3.09 -3.64 12.85
CA ALA A 180 -2.23 -3.48 14.03
C ALA A 180 -1.67 -2.05 14.22
N TYR A 181 -2.03 -1.11 13.35
CA TYR A 181 -1.52 0.26 13.33
C TYR A 181 -1.67 1.08 14.62
N PRO A 182 -2.80 1.03 15.36
CA PRO A 182 -2.98 1.80 16.59
C PRO A 182 -2.27 1.18 17.80
N ALA A 183 -1.82 -0.08 17.71
CA ALA A 183 -1.22 -0.79 18.83
C ALA A 183 0.04 -0.09 19.34
N GLN A 184 0.11 0.09 20.66
CA GLN A 184 1.30 0.67 21.30
C GLN A 184 2.43 -0.37 21.33
N THR A 185 3.64 0.10 21.12
CA THR A 185 4.85 -0.73 21.06
C THR A 185 5.91 -0.18 22.00
N THR A 186 6.73 -1.04 22.58
CA THR A 186 7.88 -0.61 23.38
C THR A 186 9.02 -0.08 22.49
N THR A 187 9.86 0.81 23.04
CA THR A 187 11.07 1.29 22.33
C THR A 187 12.00 0.15 21.95
N ARG A 188 12.17 -0.84 22.83
CA ARG A 188 12.97 -2.04 22.54
C ARG A 188 12.45 -2.80 21.34
N TYR A 189 11.12 -2.98 21.25
CA TYR A 189 10.49 -3.63 20.10
C TYR A 189 10.68 -2.82 18.81
N ALA A 190 10.53 -1.50 18.88
CA ALA A 190 10.74 -0.60 17.75
C ALA A 190 12.17 -0.68 17.18
N VAL A 191 13.18 -0.65 18.07
CA VAL A 191 14.59 -0.76 17.68
C VAL A 191 14.89 -2.12 17.07
N TYR A 192 14.46 -3.21 17.74
CA TYR A 192 14.67 -4.57 17.25
C TYR A 192 14.04 -4.81 15.87
N THR A 193 12.76 -4.46 15.70
CA THR A 193 12.03 -4.69 14.44
C THR A 193 12.59 -3.85 13.30
N THR A 194 12.96 -2.60 13.56
CA THR A 194 13.62 -1.74 12.56
C THR A 194 14.97 -2.31 12.14
N ALA A 195 15.82 -2.73 13.09
CA ALA A 195 17.11 -3.34 12.78
C ALA A 195 16.95 -4.65 11.99
N ARG A 196 16.02 -5.53 12.41
CA ARG A 196 15.67 -6.76 11.69
C ARG A 196 15.17 -6.47 10.27
N HIS A 197 14.34 -5.44 10.09
CA HIS A 197 13.82 -5.04 8.78
C HIS A 197 14.94 -4.68 7.80
N PHE A 198 15.84 -3.78 8.21
CA PHE A 198 16.97 -3.38 7.37
C PHE A 198 18.00 -4.51 7.19
N GLY A 199 18.22 -5.35 8.20
CA GLY A 199 19.06 -6.54 8.06
C GLY A 199 18.54 -7.52 7.01
N ARG A 200 17.21 -7.73 6.93
CA ARG A 200 16.59 -8.56 5.89
C ARG A 200 16.72 -7.94 4.50
N LEU A 201 16.55 -6.62 4.36
CA LEU A 201 16.77 -5.92 3.09
C LEU A 201 18.22 -6.06 2.64
N ALA A 202 19.19 -5.81 3.53
CA ALA A 202 20.63 -5.94 3.23
C ALA A 202 20.99 -7.36 2.81
N LYS A 203 20.52 -8.38 3.55
CA LYS A 203 20.73 -9.80 3.20
C LYS A 203 20.21 -10.15 1.81
N ARG A 204 19.05 -9.59 1.40
CA ARG A 204 18.47 -9.83 0.06
C ARG A 204 19.25 -9.16 -1.06
N VAL A 205 19.76 -7.96 -0.81
CA VAL A 205 20.63 -7.27 -1.77
C VAL A 205 21.93 -8.04 -1.94
N LEU A 206 22.59 -8.42 -0.85
CA LEU A 206 23.86 -9.17 -0.88
C LEU A 206 23.70 -10.60 -1.43
N GLY A 207 22.62 -11.29 -1.06
CA GLY A 207 22.35 -12.65 -1.54
C GLY A 207 21.85 -12.73 -2.98
N GLY A 208 21.47 -11.61 -3.60
CA GLY A 208 21.16 -11.52 -5.03
C GLY A 208 22.34 -10.99 -5.87
N ILE A 209 23.49 -10.73 -5.25
CA ILE A 209 24.77 -10.37 -5.91
C ILE A 209 25.63 -11.63 -6.16
N ALA A 210 25.19 -12.80 -5.67
CA ALA A 210 25.82 -14.11 -5.91
C ALA A 210 25.21 -14.83 -7.11
#